data_AF-A3FPY5-F1
#
_entry.id   AF-A3FPY5-F1
#
_cell.length_a   1.000
_cell.length_b   1.000
_cell.length_c   1.000
_cell.angle_alpha   90.00
_cell.angle_beta   90.00
_cell.angle_gamma   90.00
#
_symmetry.space_group_name_H-M   'P 1'
#
loop_
_entity.id
_entity.type
_entity.pdbx_description
1 polymer ?
#
loop_
_entity_poly.entity_id
_entity_poly.type
_entity_poly.pdbx_seq_one_letter_code
_entity_poly.pdbx_strand_id
1 'polypeptide(L)'
;MERLGLLSEEERKLDYVLGLTISKFLERRLQTRVFKLGLAKSIHHARVLIRQNHIRVGRQIVDVPSFMVRLDSEKHIDFALTSPFGGGRAGRVRRRTLKNQSGGGEDEE
;
A
#
# COMPACT_ATOMS: atom_id res chain seq x y z
N MET A 1 14.63 14.93 9.34
CA MET A 1 14.80 13.45 9.27
C MET A 1 13.86 12.72 10.23
N GLU A 2 13.59 13.28 11.43
CA GLU A 2 12.63 12.78 12.41
C GLU A 2 11.20 12.55 11.84
N ARG A 3 10.67 13.51 11.06
CA ARG A 3 9.34 13.38 10.41
C ARG A 3 9.20 12.17 9.46
N LEU A 4 10.32 11.72 8.90
CA LEU A 4 10.38 10.55 8.02
C LEU A 4 10.65 9.26 8.80
N GLY A 5 10.90 9.33 10.12
CA GLY A 5 11.26 8.19 10.95
C GLY A 5 12.64 7.60 10.62
N LEU A 6 13.58 8.43 10.15
CA LEU A 6 14.95 7.98 9.80
C LEU A 6 15.93 8.03 10.99
N LEU A 7 15.67 8.92 11.95
CA LEU A 7 16.41 8.98 13.22
C LEU A 7 15.40 8.77 14.35
N SER A 8 15.83 8.11 15.42
CA SER A 8 15.06 8.02 16.67
C SER A 8 15.10 9.37 17.41
N GLU A 9 14.22 9.54 18.40
CA GLU A 9 14.18 10.78 19.21
C GLU A 9 15.48 11.00 20.01
N GLU A 10 16.19 9.93 20.34
CA GLU A 10 17.47 9.93 21.05
C GLU A 10 18.65 10.32 20.12
N GLU A 11 18.54 10.05 18.82
CA GLU A 11 19.56 10.32 17.80
C GLU A 11 19.48 11.74 17.22
N ARG A 12 18.80 12.71 17.87
CA ARG A 12 18.55 14.05 17.30
C ARG A 12 19.79 14.96 17.13
N LYS A 13 21.00 14.47 17.43
CA LYS A 13 22.25 15.19 17.14
C LYS A 13 22.64 15.06 15.67
N LEU A 14 23.29 16.09 15.14
CA LEU A 14 23.65 16.17 13.72
C LEU A 14 24.63 15.06 13.30
N ASP A 15 25.48 14.58 14.21
CA ASP A 15 26.49 13.56 13.93
C ASP A 15 25.87 12.23 13.44
N TYR A 16 24.67 11.89 13.91
CA TYR A 16 23.95 10.68 13.48
C TYR A 16 23.44 10.76 12.03
N VAL A 17 23.39 11.96 11.44
CA VAL A 17 23.02 12.12 10.03
C VAL A 17 24.10 11.57 9.11
N LEU A 18 25.38 11.67 9.51
CA LEU A 18 26.50 11.12 8.74
C LEU A 18 26.53 9.59 8.77
N GLY A 19 26.00 8.98 9.84
CA GLY A 19 25.88 7.52 10.00
C GLY A 19 24.66 6.89 9.33
N LEU A 20 23.90 7.63 8.51
CA LEU A 20 22.70 7.09 7.87
C LEU A 20 23.05 6.04 6.81
N THR A 21 22.40 4.88 6.92
CA THR A 21 22.52 3.80 5.95
C THR A 21 21.39 3.86 4.91
N ILE A 22 21.66 3.36 3.71
CA ILE A 22 20.68 3.26 2.62
C ILE A 22 19.48 2.39 3.05
N SER A 23 19.73 1.39 3.89
CA SER A 23 18.69 0.51 4.44
C SER A 23 17.60 1.30 5.16
N LYS A 24 17.95 2.29 6.00
CA LYS A 24 16.97 3.14 6.70
C LYS A 24 16.03 3.86 5.70
N PHE A 25 16.55 4.31 4.56
CA PHE A 25 15.71 4.94 3.52
C PHE A 25 14.78 3.93 2.83
N LEU A 26 15.28 2.75 2.49
CA LEU A 26 14.48 1.71 1.83
C LEU A 26 13.32 1.21 2.70
N GLU A 27 13.49 1.22 4.03
CA GLU A 27 12.42 0.83 4.97
C GLU A 27 11.27 1.83 5.07
N ARG A 28 11.49 3.10 4.67
CA ARG A 28 10.46 4.15 4.74
C ARG A 28 9.61 4.27 3.48
N ARG A 29 9.89 3.47 2.44
CA ARG A 29 9.11 3.44 1.21
C ARG A 29 7.74 2.80 1.44
N LEU A 30 6.72 3.30 0.76
CA LEU A 30 5.36 2.75 0.85
C LEU A 30 5.33 1.26 0.51
N GLN A 31 6.13 0.82 -0.46
CA GLN A 31 6.27 -0.59 -0.81
C GLN A 31 6.66 -1.48 0.38
N THR A 32 7.66 -1.07 1.17
CA THR A 32 8.15 -1.85 2.31
C THR A 32 7.24 -1.67 3.53
N ARG A 33 6.68 -0.47 3.76
CA ARG A 33 5.69 -0.24 4.81
C ARG A 33 4.43 -1.09 4.63
N VAL A 34 3.86 -1.16 3.42
CA VAL A 34 2.67 -1.97 3.11
C VAL A 34 2.92 -3.46 3.35
N PHE A 35 4.13 -3.94 3.04
CA PHE A 35 4.53 -5.33 3.33
C PHE A 35 4.70 -5.55 4.85
N LYS A 36 5.42 -4.67 5.56
CA LYS A 36 5.61 -4.78 7.02
C LYS A 36 4.29 -4.68 7.80
N LEU A 37 3.29 -3.94 7.29
CA LEU A 37 1.94 -3.84 7.86
C LEU A 37 1.06 -5.08 7.59
N GLY A 38 1.52 -6.04 6.78
CA GLY A 38 0.77 -7.27 6.50
C GLY A 38 -0.36 -7.12 5.47
N LEU A 39 -0.55 -5.94 4.88
CA LEU A 39 -1.55 -5.70 3.82
C LEU A 39 -1.22 -6.45 2.52
N ALA A 40 0.05 -6.80 2.32
CA ALA A 40 0.52 -7.56 1.17
C ALA A 40 1.36 -8.77 1.60
N LYS A 41 1.19 -9.89 0.90
CA LYS A 41 1.94 -11.14 1.15
C LYS A 41 3.44 -11.05 0.80
N SER A 42 3.84 -10.12 -0.05
CA SER A 42 5.23 -9.98 -0.54
C SER A 42 5.50 -8.54 -0.97
N ILE A 43 6.78 -8.16 -1.02
CA ILE A 43 7.27 -6.88 -1.52
C ILE A 43 6.85 -6.63 -2.98
N HIS A 44 6.80 -7.68 -3.81
CA HIS A 44 6.34 -7.57 -5.19
C HIS A 44 4.81 -7.40 -5.27
N HIS A 45 4.07 -8.07 -4.39
CA HIS A 45 2.63 -7.92 -4.29
C HIS A 45 2.24 -6.50 -3.86
N ALA A 46 2.94 -5.93 -2.86
CA ALA A 46 2.74 -4.54 -2.44
C ALA A 46 2.91 -3.56 -3.62
N ARG A 47 3.92 -3.78 -4.47
CA ARG A 47 4.18 -2.93 -5.64
C ARG A 47 3.02 -2.95 -6.65
N VAL A 48 2.44 -4.13 -6.88
CA VAL A 48 1.28 -4.28 -7.78
C VAL A 48 0.04 -3.60 -7.20
N LEU A 49 -0.24 -3.81 -5.91
CA LEU A 49 -1.38 -3.18 -5.23
C LEU A 49 -1.32 -1.65 -5.28
N ILE A 50 -0.13 -1.08 -5.03
CA ILE A 50 0.09 0.36 -5.10
C ILE A 50 -0.13 0.87 -6.52
N ARG A 51 0.52 0.28 -7.53
CA ARG A 51 0.36 0.70 -8.93
C ARG A 51 -1.06 0.56 -9.48
N GLN A 52 -1.83 -0.38 -8.96
CA GLN A 52 -3.23 -0.59 -9.34
C GLN A 52 -4.21 0.29 -8.56
N ASN A 53 -3.70 1.28 -7.80
CA ASN A 53 -4.52 2.24 -7.06
C ASN A 53 -5.36 1.61 -5.95
N HIS A 54 -4.88 0.51 -5.33
CA HIS A 54 -5.60 -0.17 -4.25
C HIS A 54 -5.27 0.35 -2.86
N ILE A 55 -4.15 1.05 -2.69
CA ILE A 55 -3.66 1.55 -1.40
C ILE A 55 -3.86 3.06 -1.31
N ARG A 56 -4.29 3.53 -0.13
CA ARG A 56 -4.35 4.94 0.21
C ARG A 56 -3.48 5.25 1.42
N VAL A 57 -3.05 6.50 1.50
CA VAL A 57 -2.43 7.09 2.70
C VAL A 57 -3.36 8.21 3.17
N GLY A 58 -4.05 7.98 4.28
CA GLY A 58 -5.11 8.89 4.74
C GLY A 58 -6.27 8.92 3.77
N ARG A 59 -6.53 10.09 3.16
CA ARG A 59 -7.61 10.27 2.18
C ARG A 59 -7.16 10.04 0.74
N GLN A 60 -5.87 10.14 0.47
CA GLN A 60 -5.32 10.15 -0.89
C GLN A 60 -4.89 8.76 -1.33
N ILE A 61 -5.29 8.38 -2.55
CA ILE A 61 -4.78 7.17 -3.21
C ILE A 61 -3.38 7.46 -3.73
N VAL A 62 -2.44 6.56 -3.48
CA VAL A 62 -1.04 6.72 -3.89
C VAL A 62 -0.65 5.58 -4.83
N ASP A 63 -0.14 5.93 -6.01
CA ASP A 63 0.21 5.03 -7.10
C ASP A 63 1.73 4.79 -7.24
N VAL A 64 2.54 5.56 -6.51
CA VAL A 64 4.01 5.49 -6.53
C VAL A 64 4.56 4.61 -5.39
N PRO A 65 5.19 3.45 -5.67
CA PRO A 65 5.76 2.57 -4.63
C PRO A 65 6.96 3.18 -3.88
N SER A 66 7.64 4.14 -4.52
CA SER A 66 8.76 4.89 -3.95
C SER A 66 8.34 6.04 -3.03
N PHE A 67 7.04 6.22 -2.77
CA PHE A 67 6.55 7.24 -1.87
C PHE A 67 7.17 7.06 -0.46
N MET A 68 7.79 8.11 0.06
CA MET A 68 8.40 8.11 1.39
C MET A 68 7.33 8.44 2.43
N VAL A 69 7.00 7.45 3.25
CA VAL A 69 5.93 7.55 4.24
C VAL A 69 6.41 8.33 5.47
N ARG A 70 5.67 9.36 5.85
CA ARG A 70 5.87 10.11 7.10
C ARG A 70 5.39 9.31 8.30
N LEU A 71 6.01 9.51 9.46
CA LEU A 71 5.68 8.78 10.69
C LEU A 71 4.19 8.93 11.06
N ASP A 72 3.67 10.16 11.02
CA ASP A 72 2.27 10.46 11.36
C ASP A 72 1.26 9.82 10.39
N SER A 73 1.63 9.74 9.11
CA SER A 73 0.77 9.22 8.04
C SER A 73 0.75 7.70 7.99
N GLU A 74 1.68 7.04 8.67
CA GLU A 74 1.87 5.60 8.61
C GLU A 74 0.69 4.81 9.14
N LYS A 75 0.06 5.32 10.22
CA LYS A 75 -1.17 4.74 10.81
C LYS A 75 -2.38 4.78 9.86
N HIS A 76 -2.30 5.62 8.84
CA HIS A 76 -3.38 5.86 7.89
C HIS A 76 -3.18 5.12 6.57
N ILE A 77 -2.27 4.13 6.53
CA ILE A 77 -2.10 3.26 5.37
C ILE A 77 -3.17 2.17 5.43
N ASP A 78 -4.04 2.15 4.44
CA ASP A 78 -5.08 1.14 4.33
C ASP A 78 -5.50 0.96 2.86
N PHE A 79 -6.38 0.00 2.58
CA PHE A 79 -7.01 -0.11 1.27
C PHE A 79 -7.89 1.12 0.98
N ALA A 80 -7.93 1.50 -0.30
CA ALA A 80 -8.81 2.54 -0.76
C ALA A 80 -10.27 2.08 -0.65
N LEU A 81 -11.17 2.95 -0.15
CA LEU A 81 -12.60 2.65 -0.04
C LEU A 81 -13.25 2.35 -1.41
N THR A 82 -12.69 2.92 -2.47
CA THR A 82 -13.12 2.69 -3.86
C THR A 82 -12.59 1.37 -4.44
N SER A 83 -11.57 0.78 -3.80
CA SER A 83 -10.97 -0.47 -4.25
C SER A 83 -11.89 -1.65 -3.93
N PRO A 84 -11.93 -2.69 -4.79
CA PRO A 84 -12.61 -3.95 -4.45
C PRO A 84 -12.13 -4.57 -3.14
N PHE A 85 -10.88 -4.34 -2.75
CA PHE A 85 -10.31 -4.84 -1.49
C PHE A 85 -10.74 -4.03 -0.25
N GLY A 86 -11.21 -2.79 -0.44
CA GLY A 86 -11.68 -1.90 0.63
C GLY A 86 -13.20 -1.80 0.72
N GLY A 87 -13.94 -2.76 0.15
CA GLY A 87 -15.41 -2.77 0.12
C GLY A 87 -16.05 -2.06 -1.09
N GLY A 88 -15.24 -1.59 -2.04
CA GLY A 88 -15.72 -0.98 -3.28
C GLY A 88 -16.30 -1.98 -4.28
N ARG A 89 -16.95 -1.45 -5.33
CA ARG A 89 -17.54 -2.26 -6.40
C ARG A 89 -16.49 -3.15 -7.07
N ALA A 90 -16.79 -4.44 -7.21
CA ALA A 90 -15.91 -5.39 -7.88
C ALA A 90 -15.49 -4.90 -9.29
N GLY A 91 -14.24 -5.14 -9.66
CA GLY A 91 -13.66 -4.69 -10.94
C GLY A 91 -14.32 -5.30 -12.17
N ARG A 92 -14.09 -4.70 -13.35
CA ARG A 92 -14.72 -5.10 -14.63
C ARG A 92 -14.57 -6.59 -14.91
N VAL A 93 -13.36 -7.14 -14.74
CA VAL A 93 -13.08 -8.57 -15.01
C VAL A 93 -13.91 -9.47 -14.10
N ARG A 94 -13.93 -9.22 -12.79
CA ARG A 94 -14.71 -10.03 -11.85
C ARG A 94 -16.21 -9.92 -12.11
N ARG A 95 -16.73 -8.73 -12.46
CA ARG A 95 -18.13 -8.58 -12.86
C ARG A 95 -18.48 -9.36 -14.14
N ARG A 96 -17.58 -9.35 -15.13
CA ARG A 96 -17.76 -10.14 -16.36
C ARG A 96 -17.79 -11.64 -16.06
N THR A 97 -16.88 -12.14 -15.23
CA THR A 97 -16.86 -13.55 -14.82
C THR A 97 -18.13 -13.96 -14.09
N LEU A 98 -18.62 -13.14 -13.14
CA LEU A 98 -19.87 -13.41 -12.42
C LEU A 98 -21.08 -13.46 -13.35
N LYS A 99 -21.16 -12.56 -14.34
CA LYS A 99 -22.21 -12.57 -15.36
C LYS A 99 -22.19 -13.85 -16.20
N ASN A 100 -21.01 -14.31 -16.60
CA ASN A 100 -20.88 -15.54 -17.38
C ASN A 100 -21.26 -16.79 -16.56
N GLN A 101 -21.02 -16.78 -15.23
CA GLN A 101 -21.47 -17.85 -14.35
C GLN A 101 -22.99 -17.87 -14.18
N SER A 102 -23.65 -16.72 -14.11
CA SER A 102 -25.12 -16.66 -13.97
C SER A 102 -25.88 -17.01 -15.25
N GLY A 103 -25.28 -16.83 -16.42
CA GLY A 103 -25.93 -17.11 -17.72
C GLY A 103 -25.76 -18.54 -18.25
N GLY A 104 -25.13 -19.44 -17.49
CA GLY A 104 -24.92 -20.83 -17.88
C GLY A 104 -25.87 -21.83 -17.21
N GLY A 105 -26.94 -21.37 -16.57
CA GLY A 105 -27.90 -22.19 -15.83
C GLY A 105 -29.35 -22.08 -16.28
N GLU A 106 -29.61 -21.49 -17.46
CA GLU A 106 -30.98 -21.34 -18.02
C GLU A 106 -31.27 -22.32 -19.19
N ASP A 107 -30.37 -23.29 -19.45
CA ASP A 107 -30.51 -24.28 -20.54
C ASP A 107 -30.61 -25.75 -20.04
N GLU A 108 -31.20 -25.99 -18.86
CA GLU A 108 -31.61 -27.33 -18.41
C GLU A 108 -32.99 -27.30 -17.72
N GLU A 109 -34.05 -27.07 -18.50
CA GLU A 109 -35.41 -27.63 -18.28
C GLU A 109 -36.18 -27.74 -19.59
#